data_AF-A0A2A2KSJ4-F1
#
_entry.id   AF-A0A2A2KSJ4-F1
#
_cell.length_a   1.000
_cell.length_b   1.000
_cell.length_c   1.000
_cell.angle_alpha   90.00
_cell.angle_beta   90.00
_cell.angle_gamma   90.00
#
_symmetry.space_group_name_H-M   'P 1'
#
loop_
_entity.id
_entity.type
_entity.pdbx_description
1 polymer ?
#
loop_
_entity_poly.entity_id
_entity_poly.type
_entity_poly.pdbx_seq_one_letter_code
_entity_poly.pdbx_strand_id
1 'polypeptide(L)'
;MQYKKIKLPEARIITKEAEKTLIDPAAPPCQFDYQCRMGESCSGLIQMVDRNVTVCQYDLHKKDRQCLWHSDCLKGQRCQPANRTNTATCQPSIEATLGTVTCFYDFECSGGDKCMPVGNDSKASHYVIFMTHAEF
;
A
#
# COMPACT_ATOMS: atom_id res chain seq x y z
N MET A 1 9.28 -56.31 31.85
CA MET A 1 8.12 -55.77 31.10
C MET A 1 8.62 -54.57 30.29
N GLN A 2 8.74 -54.72 28.98
CA GLN A 2 9.28 -53.70 28.06
C GLN A 2 8.13 -52.82 27.54
N TYR A 3 8.21 -51.50 27.77
CA TYR A 3 7.29 -50.54 27.19
C TYR A 3 7.76 -50.17 25.77
N LYS A 4 6.98 -50.53 24.74
CA LYS A 4 7.20 -50.10 23.35
C LYS A 4 6.95 -48.60 23.25
N LYS A 5 7.98 -47.83 22.87
CA LYS A 5 7.81 -46.43 22.45
C LYS A 5 7.12 -46.40 21.09
N ILE A 6 5.92 -45.84 21.04
CA ILE A 6 5.20 -45.55 19.79
C ILE A 6 5.80 -44.25 19.23
N LYS A 7 6.41 -44.31 18.04
CA LYS A 7 6.80 -43.09 17.29
C LYS A 7 5.52 -42.41 16.80
N LEU A 8 5.19 -41.23 17.34
CA LEU A 8 4.26 -40.33 16.68
C LEU A 8 4.93 -39.78 15.41
N PRO A 9 4.24 -39.75 14.26
CA PRO A 9 4.78 -39.09 13.07
C PRO A 9 4.93 -37.60 13.35
N GLU A 10 6.07 -37.05 12.95
CA GLU A 10 6.37 -35.63 12.98
C GLU A 10 5.28 -34.89 12.20
N ALA A 11 4.40 -34.21 12.93
CA ALA A 11 3.50 -33.24 12.35
C ALA A 11 4.39 -32.16 11.73
N ARG A 12 4.56 -32.22 10.41
CA ARG A 12 5.06 -31.10 9.62
C ARG A 12 4.11 -29.94 9.90
N ILE A 13 4.56 -29.03 10.75
CA ILE A 13 4.00 -27.69 10.84
C ILE A 13 4.27 -27.07 9.48
N ILE A 14 3.31 -27.18 8.56
CA ILE A 14 3.24 -26.34 7.37
C ILE A 14 2.96 -24.95 7.93
N THR A 15 4.03 -24.21 8.15
CA THR A 15 3.97 -22.82 8.55
C THR A 15 3.23 -22.02 7.48
N LYS A 16 2.54 -20.99 7.97
CA LYS A 16 1.79 -19.95 7.25
C LYS A 16 0.32 -20.31 7.03
N GLU A 17 -0.46 -20.19 8.10
CA GLU A 17 -1.73 -19.46 7.97
C GLU A 17 -1.41 -18.11 7.31
N ALA A 18 -1.51 -18.07 5.99
CA ALA A 18 -1.91 -16.85 5.33
C ALA A 18 -3.27 -16.53 5.96
N GLU A 19 -3.28 -15.56 6.86
CA GLU A 19 -4.47 -14.81 7.22
C GLU A 19 -5.32 -14.71 5.96
N LYS A 20 -6.45 -15.44 5.96
CA LYS A 20 -7.32 -15.62 4.79
C LYS A 20 -7.98 -14.27 4.54
N THR A 21 -7.21 -13.34 4.02
CA THR A 21 -7.63 -11.98 3.73
C THR A 21 -8.73 -12.14 2.70
N LEU A 22 -9.92 -11.70 3.10
CA LEU A 22 -11.15 -11.84 2.33
C LEU A 22 -10.95 -11.10 1.00
N ILE A 23 -10.77 -11.85 -0.08
CA ILE A 23 -10.71 -11.27 -1.43
C ILE A 23 -12.15 -10.96 -1.83
N ASP A 24 -12.45 -9.69 -2.09
CA ASP A 24 -13.74 -9.28 -2.64
C ASP A 24 -13.93 -9.95 -4.01
N PRO A 25 -15.00 -10.75 -4.23
CA PRO A 25 -15.27 -11.36 -5.53
C PRO A 25 -15.43 -10.34 -6.67
N ALA A 26 -15.74 -9.08 -6.36
CA ALA A 26 -15.82 -7.97 -7.30
C ALA A 26 -14.51 -7.16 -7.40
N ALA A 27 -13.41 -7.63 -6.81
CA ALA A 27 -12.11 -6.97 -6.90
C ALA A 27 -11.67 -6.83 -8.36
N PRO A 28 -11.23 -5.63 -8.79
CA PRO A 28 -10.80 -5.42 -10.15
C PRO A 28 -9.51 -6.20 -10.45
N PRO A 29 -9.35 -6.73 -11.68
CA PRO A 29 -8.10 -7.35 -12.12
C PRO A 29 -7.00 -6.31 -12.26
N CYS A 30 -5.76 -6.70 -11.99
CA CYS A 30 -4.61 -5.82 -12.02
C CYS A 30 -3.34 -6.54 -12.49
N GLN A 31 -2.35 -5.74 -12.87
CA GLN A 31 -0.99 -6.16 -13.15
C GLN A 31 0.04 -5.42 -12.27
N PHE A 32 -0.28 -4.21 -11.83
CA PHE A 32 0.59 -3.37 -11.02
C PHE A 32 -0.18 -2.73 -9.85
N ASP A 33 0.52 -2.39 -8.77
CA ASP A 33 -0.12 -1.86 -7.54
C ASP A 33 -0.84 -0.53 -7.75
N TYR A 34 -0.31 0.37 -8.60
CA TYR A 34 -0.91 1.68 -8.89
C TYR A 34 -2.24 1.61 -9.67
N GLN A 35 -2.67 0.42 -10.09
CA GLN A 35 -4.00 0.20 -10.67
C GLN A 35 -5.07 -0.03 -9.60
N CYS A 36 -4.63 -0.32 -8.37
CA CYS A 36 -5.49 -0.60 -7.24
C CYS A 36 -5.79 0.67 -6.44
N ARG A 37 -6.83 0.63 -5.61
CA ARG A 37 -7.17 1.76 -4.74
C ARG A 37 -6.09 1.96 -3.68
N MET A 38 -6.01 3.16 -3.12
CA MET A 38 -5.11 3.42 -1.98
C MET A 38 -5.37 2.42 -0.86
N GLY A 39 -4.31 1.73 -0.42
CA GLY A 39 -4.38 0.69 0.61
C GLY A 39 -4.49 -0.73 0.05
N GLU A 40 -4.82 -0.87 -1.22
CA GLU A 40 -4.78 -2.14 -1.95
C GLU A 40 -3.42 -2.35 -2.64
N SER A 41 -3.15 -3.59 -3.00
CA SER A 41 -1.99 -4.01 -3.79
C SER A 41 -2.43 -5.06 -4.81
N CYS A 42 -1.66 -5.18 -5.89
CA CYS A 42 -1.91 -6.17 -6.91
C CYS A 42 -1.31 -7.52 -6.53
N SER A 43 -1.92 -8.18 -5.55
CA SER A 43 -1.42 -9.43 -4.96
C SER A 43 -2.49 -10.49 -4.74
N GLY A 44 -3.77 -10.13 -4.82
CA GLY A 44 -4.86 -11.08 -4.69
C GLY A 44 -4.89 -12.04 -5.87
N LEU A 45 -5.20 -13.30 -5.61
CA LEU A 45 -5.29 -14.33 -6.64
C LEU A 45 -6.68 -14.97 -6.60
N ILE A 46 -7.42 -14.79 -7.68
CA ILE A 46 -8.66 -15.52 -7.92
C ILE A 46 -8.37 -16.64 -8.90
N GLN A 47 -8.59 -17.87 -8.45
CA GLN A 47 -8.50 -19.05 -9.30
C GLN A 47 -9.84 -19.23 -10.02
N MET A 48 -9.81 -19.06 -11.34
CA MET A 48 -10.91 -19.43 -12.23
C MET A 48 -10.65 -20.84 -12.78
N VAL A 49 -11.66 -21.42 -13.45
CA VAL A 49 -11.56 -22.77 -14.04
C VAL A 49 -10.38 -22.88 -15.01
N ASP A 50 -10.12 -21.81 -15.78
CA ASP A 50 -9.18 -21.84 -16.91
C ASP A 50 -7.88 -21.06 -16.67
N ARG A 51 -7.81 -20.25 -15.60
CA ARG A 51 -6.67 -19.37 -15.31
C ARG A 51 -6.67 -18.82 -13.88
N ASN A 52 -5.50 -18.37 -13.44
CA ASN A 52 -5.38 -17.51 -12.26
C ASN A 52 -5.37 -16.05 -12.70
N VAL A 53 -6.20 -15.23 -12.05
CA VAL A 53 -6.28 -13.79 -12.28
C VAL A 53 -5.79 -13.07 -11.05
N THR A 54 -4.81 -12.17 -11.21
CA THR A 54 -4.38 -11.27 -10.15
C THR A 54 -5.37 -10.12 -10.00
N VAL A 55 -5.76 -9.82 -8.77
CA VAL A 55 -6.75 -8.79 -8.44
C VAL A 55 -6.25 -7.90 -7.32
N CYS A 56 -6.85 -6.71 -7.23
CA CYS A 56 -6.57 -5.78 -6.16
C CYS A 56 -7.05 -6.35 -4.82
N GLN A 57 -6.16 -6.36 -3.84
CA GLN A 57 -6.44 -6.85 -2.51
C GLN A 57 -5.91 -5.86 -1.48
N TYR A 58 -6.69 -5.61 -0.44
CA TYR A 58 -6.26 -4.73 0.65
C TYR A 58 -5.02 -5.29 1.35
N ASP A 59 -3.93 -4.51 1.34
CA ASP A 59 -2.66 -4.84 1.97
C ASP A 59 -1.93 -3.56 2.36
N LEU A 60 -2.22 -3.06 3.57
CA LEU A 60 -1.61 -1.85 4.13
C LEU A 60 -0.11 -2.01 4.44
N HIS A 61 0.37 -3.25 4.55
CA HIS A 61 1.75 -3.54 4.95
C HIS A 61 2.63 -3.92 3.77
N LYS A 62 2.10 -3.87 2.54
CA LYS A 62 2.85 -4.09 1.32
C LYS A 62 4.10 -3.22 1.30
N LYS A 63 5.26 -3.87 1.35
CA LYS A 63 6.55 -3.24 1.09
C LYS A 63 6.74 -3.06 -0.41
N ASP A 64 7.47 -2.01 -0.77
CA ASP A 64 7.85 -1.72 -2.17
C ASP A 64 6.64 -1.63 -3.12
N ARG A 65 5.51 -1.11 -2.62
CA ARG A 65 4.30 -0.88 -3.41
C ARG A 65 4.65 0.02 -4.59
N GLN A 66 4.39 -0.45 -5.81
CA GLN A 66 4.67 0.32 -7.01
C GLN A 66 3.74 1.53 -7.14
N CYS A 67 4.28 2.65 -7.62
CA CYS A 67 3.55 3.91 -7.75
C CYS A 67 3.97 4.67 -9.01
N LEU A 68 3.09 5.54 -9.48
CA LEU A 68 3.35 6.54 -10.52
C LEU A 68 3.40 7.95 -9.91
N TRP A 69 2.51 8.21 -8.95
CA TRP A 69 2.37 9.50 -8.26
C TRP A 69 2.38 9.34 -6.75
N HIS A 70 2.59 10.45 -6.04
CA HIS A 70 2.51 10.47 -4.59
C HIS A 70 1.12 10.05 -4.06
N SER A 71 0.05 10.33 -4.80
CA SER A 71 -1.32 9.91 -4.46
C SER A 71 -1.58 8.40 -4.49
N ASP A 72 -0.72 7.61 -5.14
CA ASP A 72 -0.83 6.14 -5.10
C ASP A 72 -0.35 5.56 -3.76
N CYS A 73 0.41 6.36 -3.00
CA CYS A 73 1.03 5.96 -1.74
C CYS A 73 0.15 6.27 -0.54
N LEU A 74 0.38 5.53 0.55
CA LEU A 74 -0.29 5.80 1.82
C LEU A 74 0.22 7.11 2.44
N LYS A 75 -0.54 7.62 3.40
CA LYS A 75 -0.14 8.79 4.18
C LYS A 75 1.24 8.57 4.82
N GLY A 76 2.08 9.61 4.79
CA GLY A 76 3.45 9.54 5.31
C GLY A 76 4.46 8.87 4.38
N GLN A 77 4.06 8.49 3.17
CA GLN A 77 4.96 7.95 2.14
C GLN A 77 5.13 8.93 0.97
N ARG A 78 6.14 8.72 0.13
CA ARG A 78 6.29 9.38 -1.17
C ARG A 78 6.63 8.34 -2.22
N CYS A 79 6.13 8.56 -3.43
CA CYS A 79 6.55 7.78 -4.59
C CYS A 79 7.96 8.19 -4.99
N GLN A 80 8.92 7.27 -4.86
CA GLN A 80 10.32 7.53 -5.14
C GLN A 80 10.88 6.46 -6.10
N PRO A 81 11.82 6.81 -6.99
CA PRO A 81 12.48 5.82 -7.83
C PRO A 81 13.12 4.73 -6.97
N ALA A 82 12.79 3.47 -7.22
CA ALA A 82 13.47 2.38 -6.54
C ALA A 82 14.90 2.25 -7.11
N ASN A 83 15.88 2.21 -6.21
CA ASN A 83 17.28 2.13 -6.61
C ASN A 83 17.52 0.92 -7.52
N ARG A 84 18.08 1.19 -8.71
CA ARG A 84 18.48 0.19 -9.74
C ARG A 84 17.35 -0.46 -10.54
N THR A 85 16.14 0.07 -10.47
CA THR A 85 15.00 -0.38 -11.30
C THR A 85 14.30 0.81 -11.94
N ASN A 86 13.76 0.64 -13.16
CA ASN A 86 12.91 1.65 -13.81
C ASN A 86 11.49 1.74 -13.20
N THR A 87 11.33 1.36 -11.94
CA THR A 87 10.05 1.34 -11.22
C THR A 87 10.16 2.22 -9.99
N ALA A 88 9.14 3.04 -9.74
CA ALA A 88 9.04 3.82 -8.51
C ALA A 88 8.21 3.06 -7.47
N THR A 89 8.57 3.22 -6.20
CA THR A 89 7.90 2.59 -5.08
C THR A 89 7.57 3.59 -3.97
N CYS A 90 6.52 3.30 -3.21
CA CYS A 90 6.14 4.08 -2.05
C CYS A 90 7.15 3.88 -0.92
N GLN A 91 7.87 4.94 -0.56
CA GLN A 91 8.84 4.94 0.52
C GLN A 91 8.40 5.85 1.67
N PRO A 92 8.65 5.49 2.93
CA PRO A 92 8.40 6.37 4.07
C PRO A 92 9.14 7.71 3.92
N SER A 93 8.47 8.82 4.23
CA SER A 93 9.06 10.16 4.17
C SER A 93 8.60 11.00 5.35
N ILE A 94 9.57 11.59 6.06
CA ILE A 94 9.31 12.50 7.18
C ILE A 94 8.52 13.72 6.70
N GLU A 95 8.89 14.27 5.54
CA GLU A 95 8.20 15.43 4.96
C GLU A 95 6.73 15.10 4.66
N ALA A 96 6.45 13.93 4.09
CA ALA A 96 5.07 13.51 3.83
C ALA A 96 4.31 13.21 5.13
N THR A 97 5.00 12.79 6.18
CA THR A 97 4.39 12.53 7.50
C THR A 97 4.03 13.85 8.20
N LEU A 98 4.91 14.84 8.12
CA LEU A 98 4.71 16.18 8.71
C LEU A 98 3.85 17.08 7.82
N GLY A 99 3.48 16.62 6.62
CA GLY A 99 2.72 17.39 5.65
C GLY A 99 3.50 18.57 5.05
N THR A 100 4.83 18.61 5.17
CA THR A 100 5.66 19.71 4.67
C THR A 100 6.03 19.56 3.20
N VAL A 101 5.44 18.59 2.50
CA VAL A 101 5.64 18.42 1.05
C VAL A 101 4.94 19.56 0.33
N THR A 102 5.71 20.30 -0.47
CA THR A 102 5.17 21.29 -1.38
C THR A 102 4.34 20.61 -2.47
N CYS A 103 3.13 21.09 -2.69
CA CYS A 103 2.25 20.62 -3.76
C CYS A 103 1.69 21.80 -4.56
N PHE A 104 1.05 21.52 -5.69
CA PHE A 104 0.22 22.41 -6.48
C PHE A 104 -1.15 21.80 -6.77
N TYR A 105 -1.23 20.46 -6.78
CA TYR A 105 -2.45 19.70 -7.04
C TYR A 105 -2.62 18.58 -6.01
N ASP A 106 -3.86 18.19 -5.74
CA ASP A 106 -4.19 17.12 -4.77
C ASP A 106 -3.51 15.78 -5.10
N PHE A 107 -3.29 15.46 -6.38
CA PHE A 107 -2.65 14.18 -6.77
C PHE A 107 -1.15 14.12 -6.41
N GLU A 108 -0.54 15.24 -6.04
CA GLU A 108 0.85 15.31 -5.55
C GLU A 108 0.95 15.02 -4.06
N CYS A 109 -0.19 14.88 -3.38
CA CYS A 109 -0.29 14.56 -1.97
C CYS A 109 -0.54 13.05 -1.80
N SER A 110 0.10 12.45 -0.80
CA SER A 110 -0.07 11.03 -0.48
C SER A 110 -1.23 10.79 0.47
N GLY A 111 -1.79 9.57 0.46
CA GLY A 111 -2.82 9.16 1.39
C GLY A 111 -4.17 9.86 1.22
N GLY A 112 -4.43 10.45 0.05
CA GLY A 112 -5.66 11.21 -0.21
C GLY A 112 -5.72 12.56 0.50
N ASP A 113 -4.59 13.04 1.02
CA ASP A 113 -4.49 14.39 1.55
C ASP A 113 -4.73 15.42 0.42
N LYS A 114 -5.17 16.62 0.79
CA LYS A 114 -5.44 17.70 -0.16
C LYS A 114 -4.36 18.76 -0.13
N CYS A 115 -4.10 19.34 -1.29
CA CYS A 115 -3.13 20.40 -1.44
C CYS A 115 -3.76 21.74 -1.02
N MET A 116 -3.27 22.34 0.08
CA MET A 116 -3.88 23.52 0.70
C MET A 116 -2.93 24.71 0.64
N PRO A 117 -3.41 25.93 0.29
CA PRO A 117 -2.58 27.12 0.23
C PRO A 117 -2.09 27.50 1.62
N VAL A 118 -0.83 27.93 1.73
CA VAL A 118 -0.25 28.36 3.01
C VAL A 118 0.05 29.84 2.99
N GLY A 119 -0.61 30.54 3.91
CA GLY A 119 -0.60 31.99 4.04
C GLY A 119 -1.96 32.60 3.73
N ASN A 120 -2.26 33.74 4.37
CA ASN A 120 -3.50 34.51 4.16
C ASN A 120 -3.47 35.33 2.85
N ASP A 121 -2.49 35.07 1.99
CA ASP A 121 -2.34 35.72 0.70
C ASP A 121 -2.87 34.78 -0.39
N SER A 122 -3.91 35.24 -1.07
CA SER A 122 -4.51 34.67 -2.28
C SER A 122 -3.56 34.57 -3.50
N LYS A 123 -2.24 34.56 -3.27
CA LYS A 123 -1.15 34.46 -4.26
C LYS A 123 0.05 33.63 -3.79
N ALA A 124 -0.04 32.86 -2.69
CA ALA A 124 1.06 32.01 -2.25
C ALA A 124 1.17 30.76 -3.16
N SER A 125 2.22 30.69 -3.99
CA SER A 125 2.58 29.53 -4.84
C SER A 125 3.18 28.35 -4.08
N HIS A 126 3.00 28.31 -2.75
CA HIS A 126 3.53 27.27 -1.88
C HIS A 126 2.37 26.68 -1.10
N TYR A 127 1.97 25.48 -1.49
CA TYR A 127 0.93 24.72 -0.82
C TYR A 127 1.61 23.60 -0.03
N VAL A 128 1.22 23.41 1.23
CA VAL A 128 1.64 22.25 2.03
C VAL A 128 0.42 21.47 2.48
N ILE A 129 0.65 20.20 2.76
CA ILE A 129 -0.37 19.25 3.18
C ILE A 129 -0.74 19.56 4.63
N PHE A 130 -1.94 20.08 4.86
CA PHE A 130 -2.49 20.11 6.21
C PHE A 130 -3.28 18.82 6.46
N MET A 131 -2.86 18.08 7.49
CA MET A 131 -3.58 16.91 7.99
C MET A 131 -5.00 17.33 8.39
N THR A 132 -6.02 16.91 7.65
CA THR A 132 -7.41 16.98 8.13
C THR A 132 -7.67 15.85 9.12
N HIS A 133 -6.95 15.82 10.23
CA HIS A 133 -7.30 15.10 11.47
C HIS A 133 -6.59 15.79 12.64
N ALA A 134 -6.93 17.06 12.86
CA ALA A 134 -6.94 17.61 14.20
C ALA A 134 -8.31 17.27 14.80
N GLU A 135 -8.44 16.08 15.38
CA GLU A 135 -9.38 15.93 16.49
C GLU A 135 -8.65 16.45 17.73
N PHE A 136 -9.33 17.39 18.40
CA PHE A 136 -8.88 18.26 19.49
C PHE A 136 -8.26 17.53 20.69
#